data_AF-A0A2H3IEG8-F1
#
_entry.id   AF-A0A2H3IEG8-F1
#
_cell.length_a   1.000
_cell.length_b   1.000
_cell.length_c   1.000
_cell.angle_alpha   90.00
_cell.angle_beta   90.00
_cell.angle_gamma   90.00
#
_symmetry.space_group_name_H-M   'P 1'
#
loop_
_entity.id
_entity.type
_entity.pdbx_description
1 polymer ?
#
loop_
_entity_poly.entity_id
_entity_poly.type
_entity_poly.pdbx_seq_one_letter_code
_entity_poly.pdbx_strand_id
1 'polypeptide(L)'
;MGWEGAEETGADLVTTEEEAEQEFDTDTGDGGVVTDTSVADILACSITHLRQELDHKVSTCHNNTPALLHTVKTLCLFEIYSGKYDSSWRAHLKGARALLKTTARTALSTNASGGWLIARWYISIEALSALTNDETGDAEQRQAIQPIIDSVATQGSALDIYAGYSADLHLAFKDIGGLMQQYASARYDHCGDDILSDLLRHCDECISIEQRVERMITRDKDDGLRIPAEISLSTEELRMFSACNTAYQYSALLHIRRRLYNMPPGSEQVQQCVRGILDAVCNVLPVTVLSPWILLTTPIFTAGCEAIAQDREIVKNLLTELYTVLRIRNVLRAMEVLERHWQGPEDSYTDVVDFLPF
;
A
#
# COMPACT_ATOMS: atom_id res chain seq x y z
N MET A 1 13.11 64.05 -6.21
CA MET A 1 14.10 63.20 -5.53
C MET A 1 14.16 61.93 -6.33
N GLY A 2 15.25 61.76 -7.09
CA GLY A 2 15.45 60.60 -7.95
C GLY A 2 16.12 59.44 -7.21
N TRP A 3 16.35 58.38 -7.99
CA TRP A 3 17.36 57.29 -7.94
C TRP A 3 16.67 56.09 -8.65
N GLU A 4 17.00 55.77 -9.91
CA GLU A 4 18.06 54.82 -10.34
C GLU A 4 17.91 53.46 -9.61
N GLY A 5 17.64 52.32 -10.24
CA GLY A 5 18.24 51.76 -11.45
C GLY A 5 19.40 50.86 -11.06
N ALA A 6 19.20 49.54 -11.00
CA ALA A 6 20.28 48.56 -10.96
C ALA A 6 19.80 47.19 -11.49
N GLU A 7 20.56 46.73 -12.49
CA GLU A 7 20.46 45.47 -13.22
C GLU A 7 21.01 44.26 -12.44
N GLU A 8 20.65 43.09 -12.98
CA GLU A 8 21.22 41.74 -12.87
C GLU A 8 22.58 41.55 -12.18
N THR A 9 22.65 40.48 -11.38
CA THR A 9 23.78 39.52 -11.44
C THR A 9 23.25 38.11 -11.15
N GLY A 10 23.44 37.20 -12.12
CA GLY A 10 23.42 35.76 -11.87
C GLY A 10 24.78 35.28 -11.38
N ALA A 11 24.77 34.28 -10.49
CA ALA A 11 25.88 33.35 -10.27
C ALA A 11 25.39 32.16 -9.42
N ASP A 12 25.54 30.97 -9.99
CA ASP A 12 25.98 29.70 -9.39
C ASP A 12 25.20 29.09 -8.21
N LEU A 13 24.25 28.22 -8.58
CA LEU A 13 23.76 27.09 -7.79
C LEU A 13 24.45 25.80 -8.28
N VAL A 14 25.77 25.69 -8.08
CA VAL A 14 26.54 24.45 -8.29
C VAL A 14 27.63 24.38 -7.22
N THR A 15 27.25 24.23 -5.95
CA THR A 15 28.20 23.92 -4.85
C THR A 15 27.44 23.47 -3.60
N THR A 16 26.74 22.33 -3.67
CA THR A 16 26.25 21.66 -2.45
C THR A 16 26.32 20.13 -2.49
N GLU A 17 26.78 19.52 -3.60
CA GLU A 17 26.90 18.05 -3.68
C GLU A 17 28.29 17.50 -3.28
N GLU A 18 29.34 18.34 -3.19
CA GLU A 18 30.71 17.84 -2.96
C GLU A 18 31.19 17.96 -1.50
N GLU A 19 30.48 18.66 -0.61
CA GLU A 19 30.91 18.85 0.80
C GLU A 19 30.33 17.82 1.78
N ALA A 20 29.52 16.86 1.31
CA ALA A 20 28.94 15.81 2.17
C ALA A 20 29.70 14.46 2.13
N GLU A 21 30.73 14.31 1.29
CA GLU A 21 31.46 13.04 1.12
C GLU A 21 32.89 13.04 1.72
N GLN A 22 33.31 14.08 2.44
CA GLN A 22 34.65 14.16 3.04
C GLN A 22 34.63 14.44 4.54
N GLU A 23 34.06 13.53 5.33
CA GLU A 23 34.37 13.49 6.76
C GLU A 23 34.25 12.07 7.31
N PHE A 24 35.08 11.16 6.79
CA PHE A 24 35.28 9.84 7.40
C PHE A 24 36.69 9.32 7.10
N ASP A 25 37.72 9.99 7.62
CA ASP A 25 38.99 9.31 7.85
C ASP A 25 39.82 10.04 8.91
N THR A 26 39.85 9.49 10.13
CA THR A 26 41.06 9.23 10.92
C THR A 26 40.66 8.82 12.34
N ASP A 27 40.71 7.52 12.65
CA ASP A 27 41.30 7.09 13.94
C ASP A 27 41.85 5.66 13.84
N THR A 28 43.09 5.51 14.26
CA THR A 28 43.87 4.27 14.27
C THR A 28 43.76 3.59 15.64
N GLY A 29 43.20 2.38 15.71
CA GLY A 29 43.35 1.54 16.92
C GLY A 29 42.43 0.32 17.03
N ASP A 30 43.04 -0.85 16.87
CA ASP A 30 42.65 -2.18 17.40
C ASP A 30 41.45 -2.94 16.79
N GLY A 31 41.71 -3.65 15.68
CA GLY A 31 41.78 -5.12 15.75
C GLY A 31 40.49 -5.95 15.93
N GLY A 32 39.29 -5.39 15.76
CA GLY A 32 38.05 -6.16 15.61
C GLY A 32 37.59 -6.20 14.15
N VAL A 33 37.81 -7.30 13.43
CA VAL A 33 37.24 -7.50 12.08
C VAL A 33 35.72 -7.62 12.22
N VAL A 34 35.02 -6.49 12.18
CA VAL A 34 33.60 -6.47 11.86
C VAL A 34 33.54 -6.78 10.38
N THR A 35 33.17 -8.01 10.03
CA THR A 35 32.88 -8.37 8.66
C THR A 35 31.69 -7.52 8.20
N ASP A 36 31.93 -6.54 7.33
CA ASP A 36 30.89 -5.80 6.61
C ASP A 36 30.04 -6.79 5.81
N THR A 37 29.03 -7.34 6.47
CA THR A 37 28.09 -8.26 5.85
C THR A 37 27.12 -7.40 5.06
N SER A 38 27.15 -7.53 3.74
CA SER A 38 26.24 -6.77 2.88
C SER A 38 24.79 -7.12 3.23
N VAL A 39 23.87 -6.15 3.10
CA VAL A 39 22.43 -6.41 3.21
C VAL A 39 22.00 -7.54 2.26
N ALA A 40 22.65 -7.65 1.09
CA ALA A 40 22.42 -8.74 0.15
C ALA A 40 22.76 -10.12 0.74
N ASP A 41 23.84 -10.23 1.51
CA ASP A 41 24.27 -11.47 2.14
C ASP A 41 23.30 -11.87 3.26
N ILE A 42 22.83 -10.91 4.05
CA ILE A 42 21.81 -11.14 5.09
C ILE A 42 20.51 -11.66 4.47
N LEU A 43 20.06 -11.08 3.35
CA LEU A 43 18.86 -11.52 2.63
C LEU A 43 19.03 -12.93 2.07
N ALA A 44 20.14 -13.20 1.39
CA ALA A 44 20.43 -14.51 0.83
C ALA A 44 20.49 -15.59 1.92
N CYS A 45 21.13 -15.27 3.05
CA CYS A 45 21.20 -16.12 4.23
C CYS A 45 19.80 -16.37 4.83
N SER A 46 18.99 -15.31 4.98
CA SER A 46 17.62 -15.41 5.52
C SER A 46 16.71 -16.26 4.63
N ILE A 47 16.77 -16.10 3.32
CA ILE A 47 16.00 -16.92 2.35
C ILE A 47 16.46 -18.37 2.39
N THR A 48 17.77 -18.61 2.49
CA THR A 48 18.33 -19.97 2.54
C THR A 48 17.87 -20.71 3.79
N HIS A 49 17.99 -20.09 4.97
CA HIS A 49 17.51 -20.69 6.23
C HIS A 49 15.99 -20.85 6.25
N LEU A 50 15.23 -19.88 5.72
CA LEU A 50 13.78 -20.00 5.59
C LEU A 50 13.40 -21.23 4.77
N ARG A 51 14.06 -21.47 3.63
CA ARG A 51 13.81 -22.65 2.79
C ARG A 51 14.15 -23.95 3.52
N GLN A 52 15.32 -24.01 4.16
CA GLN A 52 15.72 -25.18 4.96
C GLN A 52 14.69 -25.51 6.04
N GLU A 53 14.23 -24.52 6.80
CA GLU A 53 13.21 -24.74 7.83
C GLU A 53 11.86 -25.19 7.26
N LEU A 54 11.47 -24.67 6.08
CA LEU A 54 10.26 -25.11 5.39
C LEU A 54 10.38 -26.56 4.89
N ASP A 55 11.54 -26.96 4.36
CA ASP A 55 11.80 -28.32 3.86
C ASP A 55 11.87 -29.35 5.00
N HIS A 56 12.40 -28.96 6.17
CA HIS A 56 12.47 -29.82 7.35
C HIS A 56 11.13 -30.03 8.09
N LYS A 57 10.02 -29.40 7.63
CA LYS A 57 8.67 -29.56 8.22
C LYS A 57 8.06 -30.96 8.10
N VAL A 58 8.76 -31.95 7.53
CA VAL A 58 8.25 -33.32 7.41
C VAL A 58 8.28 -34.09 8.74
N SER A 59 8.97 -33.67 9.82
CA SER A 59 9.02 -34.55 11.01
C SER A 59 9.03 -33.94 12.42
N THR A 60 9.27 -32.64 12.64
CA THR A 60 9.27 -32.14 14.03
C THR A 60 8.94 -30.65 14.11
N CYS A 61 7.95 -30.33 14.95
CA CYS A 61 7.65 -29.01 15.53
C CYS A 61 6.67 -28.10 14.77
N HIS A 62 5.38 -28.18 15.12
CA HIS A 62 4.38 -27.13 14.85
C HIS A 62 4.68 -25.78 15.55
N ASN A 63 5.74 -25.67 16.38
CA ASN A 63 5.96 -24.50 17.24
C ASN A 63 6.76 -23.35 16.59
N ASN A 64 7.36 -23.51 15.40
CA ASN A 64 8.14 -22.41 14.78
C ASN A 64 7.37 -21.55 13.77
N THR A 65 6.07 -21.80 13.59
CA THR A 65 5.28 -21.07 12.58
C THR A 65 5.21 -19.56 12.81
N PRO A 66 5.11 -19.02 14.04
CA PRO A 66 5.19 -17.58 14.29
C PRO A 66 6.51 -16.97 13.82
N ALA A 67 7.66 -17.60 14.11
CA ALA A 67 8.96 -17.10 13.67
C ALA A 67 9.06 -17.06 12.15
N LEU A 68 8.62 -18.14 11.47
CA LEU A 68 8.55 -18.19 10.01
C LEU A 68 7.69 -17.07 9.42
N LEU A 69 6.51 -16.81 10.00
CA LEU A 69 5.64 -15.72 9.57
C LEU A 69 6.28 -14.34 9.77
N HIS A 70 6.99 -14.13 10.88
CA HIS A 70 7.75 -12.90 11.10
C HIS A 70 8.89 -12.74 10.09
N THR A 71 9.65 -13.79 9.81
CA THR A 71 10.70 -13.77 8.78
C THR A 71 10.14 -13.44 7.41
N VAL A 72 9.04 -14.09 7.00
CA VAL A 72 8.38 -13.82 5.72
C VAL A 72 7.86 -12.39 5.66
N LYS A 73 7.24 -11.87 6.73
CA LYS A 73 6.81 -10.48 6.83
C LYS A 73 7.99 -9.52 6.62
N THR A 74 9.11 -9.76 7.32
CA THR A 74 10.30 -8.89 7.23
C THR A 74 10.89 -8.88 5.83
N LEU A 75 11.01 -10.04 5.18
CA LEU A 75 11.51 -10.14 3.80
C LEU A 75 10.58 -9.41 2.82
N CYS A 76 9.26 -9.60 2.97
CA CYS A 76 8.25 -8.93 2.15
C CYS A 76 8.33 -7.40 2.28
N LEU A 77 8.33 -6.88 3.52
CA LEU A 77 8.42 -5.44 3.77
C LEU A 77 9.75 -4.86 3.31
N PHE A 78 10.86 -5.59 3.50
CA PHE A 78 12.17 -5.15 3.03
C PHE A 78 12.16 -4.96 1.50
N GLU A 79 11.64 -5.93 0.75
CA GLU A 79 11.58 -5.84 -0.71
C GLU A 79 10.70 -4.67 -1.16
N ILE A 80 9.53 -4.50 -0.56
CA ILE A 80 8.63 -3.37 -0.86
C ILE A 80 9.32 -2.04 -0.57
N TYR A 81 9.88 -1.87 0.63
CA TYR A 81 10.53 -0.62 1.06
C TYR A 81 11.81 -0.31 0.30
N SER A 82 12.51 -1.33 -0.21
CA SER A 82 13.69 -1.15 -1.04
C SER A 82 13.39 -0.48 -2.39
N GLY A 83 12.12 -0.48 -2.82
CA GLY A 83 11.70 0.07 -4.11
C GLY A 83 12.17 -0.76 -5.31
N LYS A 84 12.63 -2.00 -5.09
CA LYS A 84 13.03 -2.90 -6.17
C LYS A 84 11.84 -3.27 -7.04
N TYR A 85 12.10 -3.41 -8.33
CA TYR A 85 11.10 -3.62 -9.37
C TYR A 85 10.63 -5.09 -9.47
N ASP A 86 11.32 -6.04 -8.83
CA ASP A 86 10.91 -7.44 -8.89
C ASP A 86 9.66 -7.67 -8.03
N SER A 87 8.67 -8.35 -8.63
CA SER A 87 7.46 -8.82 -7.93
C SER A 87 7.76 -9.96 -6.94
N SER A 88 8.99 -10.05 -6.43
CA SER A 88 9.43 -11.06 -5.46
C SER A 88 8.65 -10.97 -4.15
N TRP A 89 8.17 -9.77 -3.78
CA TRP A 89 7.36 -9.56 -2.59
C TRP A 89 6.06 -10.36 -2.63
N ARG A 90 5.51 -10.62 -3.84
CA ARG A 90 4.33 -11.47 -4.04
C ARG A 90 4.64 -12.93 -3.68
N ALA A 91 5.86 -13.40 -3.89
CA ALA A 91 6.27 -14.75 -3.48
C ALA A 91 6.28 -14.89 -1.96
N HIS A 92 6.77 -13.88 -1.23
CA HIS A 92 6.69 -13.84 0.23
C HIS A 92 5.24 -13.80 0.71
N LEU A 93 4.39 -12.99 0.06
CA LEU A 93 2.97 -12.91 0.41
C LEU A 93 2.25 -14.26 0.23
N LYS A 94 2.51 -14.97 -0.88
CA LYS A 94 2.02 -16.34 -1.12
C LYS A 94 2.54 -17.32 -0.06
N GLY A 95 3.81 -17.21 0.31
CA GLY A 95 4.40 -18.00 1.40
C GLY A 95 3.69 -17.76 2.74
N ALA A 96 3.43 -16.51 3.08
CA ALA A 96 2.67 -16.14 4.28
C ALA A 96 1.26 -16.72 4.27
N ARG A 97 0.56 -16.65 3.13
CA ARG A 97 -0.76 -17.26 2.94
C ARG A 97 -0.75 -18.76 3.23
N ALA A 98 0.22 -19.50 2.69
CA ALA A 98 0.36 -20.94 2.90
C ALA A 98 0.65 -21.29 4.38
N LEU A 99 1.48 -20.49 5.05
CA LEU A 99 1.76 -20.63 6.49
C LEU A 99 0.53 -20.33 7.35
N LEU A 100 -0.19 -19.25 7.05
CA LEU A 100 -1.41 -18.86 7.75
C LEU A 100 -2.52 -19.90 7.59
N LYS A 101 -2.69 -20.51 6.42
CA LYS A 101 -3.63 -21.62 6.20
C LYS A 101 -3.36 -22.81 7.15
N THR A 102 -2.09 -23.09 7.40
CA THR A 102 -1.68 -24.17 8.31
C THR A 102 -1.90 -23.79 9.78
N THR A 103 -1.76 -22.50 10.10
CA THR A 103 -1.87 -21.93 11.46
C THR A 103 -3.31 -21.61 11.87
N ALA A 104 -4.19 -21.31 10.90
CA ALA A 104 -5.61 -21.00 11.10
C ALA A 104 -6.36 -22.14 11.81
N ARG A 105 -5.88 -23.37 11.65
CA ARG A 105 -6.42 -24.55 12.35
C ARG A 105 -6.05 -24.60 13.83
N THR A 106 -5.12 -23.77 14.31
CA THR A 106 -4.49 -23.96 15.62
C THR A 106 -4.53 -22.77 16.57
N ALA A 107 -4.26 -21.50 16.19
CA ALA A 107 -4.20 -20.42 17.20
C ALA A 107 -4.03 -18.98 16.64
N LEU A 108 -4.89 -18.47 15.76
CA LEU A 108 -4.83 -17.04 15.37
C LEU A 108 -5.67 -16.09 16.25
N SER A 109 -6.46 -16.65 17.19
CA SER A 109 -7.36 -15.90 18.08
C SER A 109 -6.72 -15.49 19.41
N THR A 110 -5.55 -16.01 19.77
CA THR A 110 -4.96 -15.75 21.10
C THR A 110 -3.93 -14.62 21.03
N ASN A 111 -4.18 -13.54 21.78
CA ASN A 111 -3.26 -12.41 21.99
C ASN A 111 -1.88 -12.81 22.56
N ALA A 112 -1.71 -14.06 23.01
CA ALA A 112 -0.54 -14.54 23.74
C ALA A 112 0.77 -14.61 22.93
N SER A 113 0.73 -14.55 21.60
CA SER A 113 1.90 -14.78 20.74
C SER A 113 2.06 -13.78 19.58
N GLY A 114 1.34 -12.65 19.59
CA GLY A 114 1.45 -11.62 18.54
C GLY A 114 0.87 -12.01 17.17
N GLY A 115 0.26 -13.20 17.06
CA GLY A 115 -0.32 -13.72 15.81
C GLY A 115 -1.42 -12.83 15.21
N TRP A 116 -2.13 -12.07 16.04
CA TRP A 116 -3.16 -11.11 15.60
C TRP A 116 -2.56 -9.97 14.74
N LEU A 117 -1.35 -9.49 15.07
CA LEU A 117 -0.69 -8.40 14.35
C LEU A 117 -0.18 -8.88 12.98
N ILE A 118 0.31 -10.11 12.90
CA ILE A 118 0.68 -10.75 11.63
C ILE A 118 -0.56 -10.96 10.75
N ALA A 119 -1.68 -11.39 11.33
CA ALA A 119 -2.93 -11.54 10.59
C ALA A 119 -3.39 -10.21 9.98
N ARG A 120 -3.39 -9.12 10.76
CA ARG A 120 -3.75 -7.77 10.27
C ARG A 120 -2.78 -7.22 9.24
N TRP A 121 -1.47 -7.45 9.43
CA TRP A 121 -0.48 -7.14 8.40
C TRP A 121 -0.83 -7.84 7.10
N TYR A 122 -1.00 -9.16 7.16
CA TYR A 122 -1.26 -9.97 5.98
C TYR A 122 -2.56 -9.54 5.28
N ILE A 123 -3.63 -9.28 6.03
CA ILE A 123 -4.91 -8.85 5.46
C ILE A 123 -4.77 -7.48 4.79
N SER A 124 -4.09 -6.54 5.43
CA SER A 124 -3.87 -5.20 4.87
C SER A 124 -3.07 -5.25 3.57
N ILE A 125 -1.92 -5.92 3.57
CA ILE A 125 -1.09 -6.01 2.36
C ILE A 125 -1.77 -6.85 1.28
N GLU A 126 -2.52 -7.90 1.64
CA GLU A 126 -3.30 -8.68 0.68
C GLU A 126 -4.41 -7.84 0.03
N ALA A 127 -5.12 -7.02 0.82
CA ALA A 127 -6.15 -6.12 0.31
C ALA A 127 -5.58 -5.10 -0.68
N LEU A 128 -4.46 -4.46 -0.36
CA LEU A 128 -3.80 -3.53 -1.28
C LEU A 128 -3.21 -4.25 -2.50
N SER A 129 -2.64 -5.44 -2.32
CA SER A 129 -2.13 -6.24 -3.43
C SER A 129 -3.22 -6.64 -4.41
N ALA A 130 -4.47 -6.79 -3.97
CA ALA A 130 -5.60 -7.12 -4.85
C ALA A 130 -5.88 -6.01 -5.88
N LEU A 131 -5.48 -4.76 -5.58
CA LEU A 131 -5.61 -3.62 -6.49
C LEU A 131 -4.49 -3.57 -7.53
N THR A 132 -3.46 -4.39 -7.39
CA THR A 132 -2.39 -4.51 -8.37
C THR A 132 -2.71 -5.66 -9.35
N ASN A 133 -2.10 -5.64 -10.54
CA ASN A 133 -2.20 -6.78 -11.43
C ASN A 133 -1.46 -7.98 -10.79
N ASP A 134 -2.15 -9.10 -10.73
CA ASP A 134 -1.57 -10.39 -10.34
C ASP A 134 -1.99 -11.39 -11.41
N GLU A 135 -1.06 -11.69 -12.33
CA GLU A 135 -1.26 -12.64 -13.43
C GLU A 135 -1.44 -14.07 -12.92
N THR A 136 -1.02 -14.36 -11.68
CA THR A 136 -1.10 -15.68 -11.08
C THR A 136 -2.35 -15.81 -10.21
N GLY A 137 -3.51 -15.89 -10.88
CA GLY A 137 -4.79 -16.10 -10.22
C GLY A 137 -4.82 -17.42 -9.45
N ASP A 138 -4.72 -17.35 -8.12
CA ASP A 138 -4.93 -18.50 -7.23
C ASP A 138 -6.20 -18.31 -6.41
N ALA A 139 -7.34 -18.44 -7.09
CA ALA A 139 -8.67 -18.29 -6.50
C ALA A 139 -8.91 -19.32 -5.37
N GLU A 140 -8.39 -20.55 -5.52
CA GLU A 140 -8.53 -21.62 -4.53
C GLU A 140 -7.77 -21.31 -3.23
N GLN A 141 -6.57 -20.73 -3.32
CA GLN A 141 -5.82 -20.32 -2.13
C GLN A 141 -6.47 -19.16 -1.39
N ARG A 142 -7.11 -18.22 -2.09
CA ARG A 142 -7.81 -17.09 -1.48
C ARG A 142 -9.01 -17.53 -0.63
N GLN A 143 -9.75 -18.55 -1.07
CA GLN A 143 -10.89 -19.07 -0.31
C GLN A 143 -10.48 -19.76 1.00
N ALA A 144 -9.28 -20.35 1.05
CA ALA A 144 -8.80 -21.10 2.21
C ALA A 144 -8.46 -20.24 3.44
N ILE A 145 -8.22 -18.94 3.25
CA ILE A 145 -7.92 -17.99 4.33
C ILE A 145 -9.13 -17.12 4.71
N GLN A 146 -10.28 -17.33 4.05
CA GLN A 146 -11.49 -16.54 4.27
C GLN A 146 -11.91 -16.44 5.75
N PRO A 147 -11.81 -17.49 6.60
CA PRO A 147 -12.14 -17.37 8.02
C PRO A 147 -11.27 -16.35 8.78
N ILE A 148 -10.00 -16.18 8.38
CA ILE A 148 -9.10 -15.18 9.00
C ILE A 148 -9.52 -13.78 8.57
N ILE A 149 -9.85 -13.61 7.29
CA ILE A 149 -10.36 -12.35 6.75
C ILE A 149 -11.69 -11.99 7.42
N ASP A 150 -12.61 -12.93 7.52
CA ASP A 150 -13.90 -12.74 8.19
C ASP A 150 -13.70 -12.37 9.66
N SER A 151 -12.76 -13.01 10.37
CA SER A 151 -12.46 -12.67 11.76
C SER A 151 -11.99 -11.23 11.94
N VAL A 152 -11.25 -10.65 10.98
CA VAL A 152 -10.84 -9.23 11.06
C VAL A 152 -11.92 -8.32 10.52
N ALA A 153 -12.63 -8.72 9.46
CA ALA A 153 -13.79 -8.00 8.95
C ALA A 153 -14.96 -7.94 9.94
N THR A 154 -15.06 -8.88 10.89
CA THR A 154 -16.04 -8.81 11.99
C THR A 154 -15.77 -7.64 12.96
N GLN A 155 -14.59 -7.00 12.90
CA GLN A 155 -14.37 -5.70 13.54
C GLN A 155 -15.20 -4.58 12.89
N GLY A 156 -15.85 -4.86 11.75
CA GLY A 156 -16.81 -4.00 11.09
C GLY A 156 -16.19 -2.66 10.71
N SER A 157 -16.85 -1.58 11.09
CA SER A 157 -16.41 -0.21 10.82
C SER A 157 -15.27 0.30 11.70
N ALA A 158 -14.72 -0.54 12.59
CA ALA A 158 -13.69 -0.10 13.52
C ALA A 158 -12.34 0.11 12.82
N LEU A 159 -11.55 1.09 13.32
CA LEU A 159 -10.22 1.41 12.82
C LEU A 159 -9.30 0.19 12.88
N ASP A 160 -8.74 -0.15 11.72
CA ASP A 160 -7.56 -0.99 11.65
C ASP A 160 -6.28 -0.14 11.81
N ILE A 161 -5.70 -0.07 13.01
CA ILE A 161 -4.46 0.70 13.26
C ILE A 161 -3.26 0.24 12.44
N TYR A 162 -3.25 -1.01 11.95
CA TYR A 162 -2.18 -1.49 11.08
C TYR A 162 -2.31 -0.90 9.66
N ALA A 163 -3.56 -0.80 9.18
CA ALA A 163 -3.86 -0.37 7.83
C ALA A 163 -4.08 1.14 7.70
N GLY A 164 -4.50 1.79 8.79
CA GLY A 164 -4.81 3.23 8.82
C GLY A 164 -6.23 3.57 8.39
N TYR A 165 -7.09 2.57 8.21
CA TYR A 165 -8.47 2.72 7.76
C TYR A 165 -9.39 1.67 8.41
N SER A 166 -10.71 1.83 8.25
CA SER A 166 -11.73 0.95 8.82
C SER A 166 -11.66 -0.49 8.26
N ALA A 167 -11.83 -1.50 9.13
CA ALA A 167 -11.58 -2.90 8.78
C ALA A 167 -12.47 -3.43 7.64
N ASP A 168 -13.67 -2.87 7.46
CA ASP A 168 -14.58 -3.21 6.38
C ASP A 168 -14.10 -2.72 5.00
N LEU A 169 -13.17 -1.76 4.94
CA LEU A 169 -12.56 -1.31 3.70
C LEU A 169 -11.58 -2.34 3.10
N HIS A 170 -10.99 -3.23 3.92
CA HIS A 170 -10.22 -4.38 3.42
C HIS A 170 -11.04 -5.23 2.45
N LEU A 171 -12.31 -5.48 2.80
CA LEU A 171 -13.22 -6.26 1.97
C LEU A 171 -13.53 -5.52 0.66
N ALA A 172 -13.71 -4.21 0.71
CA ALA A 172 -13.94 -3.41 -0.49
C ALA A 172 -12.74 -3.53 -1.45
N PHE A 173 -11.50 -3.35 -0.98
CA PHE A 173 -10.33 -3.48 -1.86
C PHE A 173 -10.19 -4.86 -2.49
N LYS A 174 -10.47 -5.91 -1.72
CA LYS A 174 -10.43 -7.28 -2.24
C LYS A 174 -11.50 -7.55 -3.29
N ASP A 175 -12.72 -7.08 -3.06
CA ASP A 175 -13.82 -7.26 -4.00
C ASP A 175 -13.58 -6.43 -5.28
N ILE A 176 -13.02 -5.20 -5.17
CA ILE A 176 -12.56 -4.40 -6.32
C ILE A 176 -11.53 -5.19 -7.14
N GLY A 177 -10.49 -5.70 -6.48
CA GLY A 177 -9.44 -6.49 -7.14
C GLY A 177 -9.95 -7.77 -7.80
N GLY A 178 -10.89 -8.46 -7.15
CA GLY A 178 -11.56 -9.64 -7.69
C GLY A 178 -12.32 -9.32 -8.99
N LEU A 179 -13.11 -8.25 -8.99
CA LEU A 179 -13.85 -7.80 -10.17
C LEU A 179 -12.92 -7.37 -11.30
N MET A 180 -11.81 -6.69 -10.98
CA MET A 180 -10.79 -6.32 -11.97
C MET A 180 -10.18 -7.54 -12.66
N GLN A 181 -9.87 -8.60 -11.90
CA GLN A 181 -9.33 -9.85 -12.45
C GLN A 181 -10.34 -10.61 -13.31
N GLN A 182 -11.59 -10.68 -12.85
CA GLN A 182 -12.67 -11.29 -13.62
C GLN A 182 -12.88 -10.57 -14.96
N TYR A 183 -12.89 -9.23 -14.96
CA TYR A 183 -13.03 -8.44 -16.16
C TYR A 183 -11.85 -8.61 -17.12
N ALA A 184 -10.62 -8.66 -16.61
CA ALA A 184 -9.43 -8.94 -17.41
C ALA A 184 -9.48 -10.32 -18.08
N SER A 185 -10.00 -11.33 -17.38
CA SER A 185 -10.11 -12.71 -17.88
C SER A 185 -11.25 -12.88 -18.89
N ALA A 186 -12.40 -12.23 -18.66
CA ALA A 186 -13.57 -12.29 -19.54
C ALA A 186 -13.31 -11.70 -20.94
N ARG A 187 -12.37 -10.75 -21.07
CA ARG A 187 -11.95 -10.18 -22.36
C ARG A 187 -11.37 -11.21 -23.34
N TYR A 188 -10.95 -12.38 -22.87
CA TYR A 188 -10.29 -13.39 -23.69
C TYR A 188 -11.15 -14.63 -24.02
N ASP A 189 -12.25 -14.88 -23.30
CA ASP A 189 -12.83 -16.24 -23.26
C ASP A 189 -14.29 -16.41 -23.73
N HIS A 190 -15.04 -15.35 -24.08
CA HIS A 190 -16.51 -15.49 -24.24
C HIS A 190 -17.03 -15.25 -25.68
N CYS A 191 -17.79 -16.21 -26.21
CA CYS A 191 -18.59 -16.12 -27.43
C CYS A 191 -20.03 -16.60 -27.13
N GLY A 192 -21.05 -15.74 -27.30
CA GLY A 192 -22.48 -16.13 -27.22
C GLY A 192 -23.37 -15.25 -26.32
N ASP A 193 -24.61 -15.71 -26.06
CA ASP A 193 -25.64 -15.06 -25.23
C ASP A 193 -25.24 -14.90 -23.74
N ASP A 194 -24.25 -15.67 -23.25
CA ASP A 194 -23.72 -15.57 -21.89
C ASP A 194 -23.04 -14.22 -21.59
N ILE A 195 -22.59 -13.51 -22.64
CA ILE A 195 -21.90 -12.21 -22.51
C ILE A 195 -22.80 -11.14 -21.88
N LEU A 196 -24.08 -11.10 -22.24
CA LEU A 196 -25.00 -10.08 -21.72
C LEU A 196 -25.31 -10.33 -20.24
N SER A 197 -25.51 -11.59 -19.85
CA SER A 197 -25.77 -11.96 -18.45
C SER A 197 -24.56 -11.67 -17.57
N ASP A 198 -23.34 -11.98 -18.06
CA ASP A 198 -22.11 -11.68 -17.33
C ASP A 198 -21.82 -10.18 -17.24
N LEU A 199 -22.11 -9.42 -18.29
CA LEU A 199 -21.99 -7.96 -18.26
C LEU A 199 -22.97 -7.33 -17.26
N LEU A 200 -24.22 -7.78 -17.23
CA LEU A 200 -25.23 -7.29 -16.28
C LEU A 200 -24.85 -7.63 -14.83
N ARG A 201 -24.41 -8.87 -14.57
CA ARG A 201 -23.92 -9.28 -13.25
C ARG A 201 -22.75 -8.42 -12.80
N HIS A 202 -21.80 -8.15 -13.70
CA HIS A 202 -20.67 -7.28 -13.43
C HIS A 202 -21.12 -5.85 -13.08
N CYS A 203 -22.10 -5.30 -13.80
CA CYS A 203 -22.67 -3.99 -13.46
C CYS A 203 -23.29 -3.98 -12.05
N ASP A 204 -24.07 -4.99 -11.70
CA ASP A 204 -24.71 -5.08 -10.37
C ASP A 204 -23.66 -5.18 -9.24
N GLU A 205 -22.60 -5.96 -9.44
CA GLU A 205 -21.50 -6.10 -8.49
C GLU A 205 -20.72 -4.77 -8.33
N CYS A 206 -20.43 -4.07 -9.43
CA CYS A 206 -19.80 -2.75 -9.43
C CYS A 206 -20.64 -1.69 -8.70
N ILE A 207 -21.95 -1.66 -8.94
CA ILE A 207 -22.87 -0.74 -8.25
C ILE A 207 -22.92 -1.05 -6.75
N SER A 208 -23.02 -2.34 -6.39
CA SER A 208 -23.09 -2.79 -5.00
C SER A 208 -21.86 -2.36 -4.21
N ILE A 209 -20.66 -2.52 -4.78
CA ILE A 209 -19.41 -2.14 -4.11
C ILE A 209 -19.23 -0.63 -4.02
N GLU A 210 -19.58 0.12 -5.06
CA GLU A 210 -19.54 1.59 -5.03
C GLU A 210 -20.43 2.13 -3.92
N GLN A 211 -21.70 1.70 -3.88
CA GLN A 211 -22.63 2.12 -2.84
C GLN A 211 -22.15 1.73 -1.43
N ARG A 212 -21.45 0.59 -1.29
CA ARG A 212 -20.87 0.19 0.00
C ARG A 212 -19.77 1.15 0.44
N VAL A 213 -18.87 1.56 -0.46
CA VAL A 213 -17.81 2.53 -0.16
C VAL A 213 -18.41 3.92 0.12
N GLU A 214 -19.39 4.36 -0.66
CA GLU A 214 -20.09 5.63 -0.42
C GLU A 214 -20.77 5.65 0.96
N ARG A 215 -21.41 4.54 1.36
CA ARG A 215 -21.96 4.41 2.71
C ARG A 215 -20.89 4.48 3.81
N MET A 216 -19.70 3.93 3.59
CA MET A 216 -18.57 4.04 4.54
C MET A 216 -18.13 5.51 4.68
N ILE A 217 -18.04 6.24 3.57
CA ILE A 217 -17.67 7.67 3.56
C ILE A 217 -18.72 8.50 4.31
N THR A 218 -20.00 8.32 4.01
CA THR A 218 -21.08 9.04 4.70
C THR A 218 -21.10 8.72 6.18
N ARG A 219 -21.03 7.43 6.55
CA ARG A 219 -20.98 6.98 7.95
C ARG A 219 -19.82 7.63 8.70
N ASP A 220 -18.60 7.54 8.18
CA ASP A 220 -17.42 8.00 8.91
C ASP A 220 -17.34 9.54 8.95
N LYS A 221 -17.98 10.22 8.00
CA LYS A 221 -18.16 11.69 8.04
C LYS A 221 -19.17 12.12 9.11
N ASP A 222 -20.28 11.41 9.24
CA ASP A 222 -21.38 11.80 10.12
C ASP A 222 -21.18 11.31 11.57
N ASP A 223 -20.73 10.07 11.73
CA ASP A 223 -20.55 9.40 13.03
C ASP A 223 -19.11 9.46 13.55
N GLY A 224 -18.15 9.80 12.69
CA GLY A 224 -16.72 9.73 12.97
C GLY A 224 -16.14 8.31 12.84
N LEU A 225 -14.82 8.22 12.72
CA LEU A 225 -14.12 6.93 12.66
C LEU A 225 -14.25 6.18 13.99
N ARG A 226 -14.80 4.96 13.94
CA ARG A 226 -14.97 4.12 15.12
C ARG A 226 -13.64 3.58 15.62
N ILE A 227 -13.32 3.83 16.89
CA ILE A 227 -12.09 3.34 17.52
C ILE A 227 -12.37 2.08 18.36
N PRO A 228 -11.59 0.99 18.22
CA PRO A 228 -11.70 -0.17 19.10
C PRO A 228 -11.48 0.19 20.57
N ALA A 229 -12.19 -0.46 21.49
CA ALA A 229 -12.19 -0.11 22.91
C ALA A 229 -10.81 -0.31 23.58
N GLU A 230 -9.98 -1.19 23.02
CA GLU A 230 -8.63 -1.49 23.45
C GLU A 230 -7.59 -0.44 23.03
N ILE A 231 -7.96 0.54 22.19
CA ILE A 231 -7.06 1.57 21.67
C ILE A 231 -7.44 2.93 22.26
N SER A 232 -6.45 3.64 22.78
CA SER A 232 -6.57 5.02 23.22
C SER A 232 -5.74 5.91 22.30
N LEU A 233 -6.38 6.87 21.64
CA LEU A 233 -5.73 7.83 20.75
C LEU A 233 -5.88 9.24 21.34
N SER A 234 -4.85 10.06 21.19
CA SER A 234 -4.96 11.50 21.34
C SER A 234 -5.88 12.09 20.27
N THR A 235 -6.38 13.31 20.50
CA THR A 235 -7.19 14.04 19.52
C THR A 235 -6.46 14.21 18.18
N GLU A 236 -5.14 14.41 18.23
CA GLU A 236 -4.33 14.58 17.03
C GLU A 236 -4.17 13.25 16.26
N GLU A 237 -3.91 12.14 16.96
CA GLU A 237 -3.87 10.81 16.33
C GLU A 237 -5.21 10.43 15.72
N LEU A 238 -6.32 10.72 16.41
CA LEU A 238 -7.66 10.48 15.88
C LEU A 238 -7.91 11.28 14.60
N ARG A 239 -7.49 12.56 14.56
CA ARG A 239 -7.57 13.40 13.36
C ARG A 239 -6.74 12.81 12.21
N MET A 240 -5.51 12.38 12.49
CA MET A 240 -4.62 11.75 11.50
C MET A 240 -5.18 10.45 10.95
N PHE A 241 -5.69 9.55 11.80
CA PHE A 241 -6.32 8.31 11.35
C PHE A 241 -7.62 8.55 10.59
N SER A 242 -8.40 9.56 10.96
CA SER A 242 -9.63 9.92 10.22
C SER A 242 -9.31 10.43 8.82
N ALA A 243 -8.25 11.23 8.67
CA ALA A 243 -7.74 11.65 7.36
C ALA A 243 -7.23 10.45 6.54
N CYS A 244 -6.46 9.55 7.14
CA CYS A 244 -6.00 8.33 6.48
C CYS A 244 -7.18 7.49 5.98
N ASN A 245 -8.17 7.22 6.84
CA ASN A 245 -9.37 6.49 6.47
C ASN A 245 -10.09 7.14 5.29
N THR A 246 -10.29 8.46 5.33
CA THR A 246 -10.92 9.22 4.24
C THR A 246 -10.14 9.09 2.93
N ALA A 247 -8.81 9.23 2.97
CA ALA A 247 -7.95 9.09 1.80
C ALA A 247 -8.05 7.68 1.18
N TYR A 248 -8.08 6.63 2.00
CA TYR A 248 -8.26 5.26 1.51
C TYR A 248 -9.67 4.99 0.96
N GLN A 249 -10.71 5.58 1.55
CA GLN A 249 -12.08 5.45 1.02
C GLN A 249 -12.22 6.09 -0.36
N TYR A 250 -11.67 7.29 -0.57
CA TYR A 250 -11.64 7.89 -1.89
C TYR A 250 -10.72 7.13 -2.86
N SER A 251 -9.67 6.47 -2.37
CA SER A 251 -8.85 5.57 -3.19
C SER A 251 -9.66 4.38 -3.70
N ALA A 252 -10.51 3.79 -2.85
CA ALA A 252 -11.42 2.72 -3.27
C ALA A 252 -12.39 3.19 -4.35
N LEU A 253 -13.04 4.35 -4.17
CA LEU A 253 -13.91 4.94 -5.21
C LEU A 253 -13.15 5.23 -6.50
N LEU A 254 -11.92 5.73 -6.41
CA LEU A 254 -11.09 6.03 -7.57
C LEU A 254 -10.79 4.76 -8.38
N HIS A 255 -10.43 3.66 -7.71
CA HIS A 255 -10.23 2.37 -8.36
C HIS A 255 -11.52 1.85 -9.03
N ILE A 256 -12.68 1.97 -8.38
CA ILE A 256 -13.96 1.58 -8.99
C ILE A 256 -14.21 2.39 -10.27
N ARG A 257 -14.12 3.71 -10.19
CA ARG A 257 -14.41 4.63 -11.30
C ARG A 257 -13.45 4.45 -12.47
N ARG A 258 -12.16 4.28 -12.20
CA ARG A 258 -11.14 4.14 -13.24
C ARG A 258 -10.99 2.72 -13.78
N ARG A 259 -11.07 1.71 -12.92
CA ARG A 259 -10.70 0.34 -13.31
C ARG A 259 -11.89 -0.57 -13.55
N LEU A 260 -13.05 -0.30 -12.95
CA LEU A 260 -14.28 -1.07 -13.20
C LEU A 260 -15.19 -0.38 -14.22
N TYR A 261 -15.46 0.93 -14.04
CA TYR A 261 -16.29 1.69 -15.00
C TYR A 261 -15.51 2.25 -16.19
N ASN A 262 -14.17 2.20 -16.16
CA ASN A 262 -13.31 2.76 -17.20
C ASN A 262 -13.62 4.26 -17.50
N MET A 263 -13.98 5.04 -16.48
CA MET A 263 -14.26 6.46 -16.64
C MET A 263 -13.00 7.23 -17.07
N PRO A 264 -13.07 8.24 -17.95
CA PRO A 264 -11.89 9.02 -18.33
C PRO A 264 -11.21 9.69 -17.12
N PRO A 265 -9.87 9.81 -17.12
CA PRO A 265 -9.14 10.41 -16.01
C PRO A 265 -9.60 11.85 -15.73
N GLY A 266 -9.85 12.65 -16.78
CA GLY A 266 -10.34 14.03 -16.63
C GLY A 266 -11.82 14.19 -16.24
N SER A 267 -12.56 13.10 -16.03
CA SER A 267 -13.97 13.19 -15.64
C SER A 267 -14.14 13.80 -14.24
N GLU A 268 -15.24 14.51 -14.02
CA GLU A 268 -15.48 15.21 -12.76
C GLU A 268 -15.50 14.23 -11.58
N GLN A 269 -16.13 13.07 -11.74
CA GLN A 269 -16.23 12.02 -10.73
C GLN A 269 -14.86 11.46 -10.33
N VAL A 270 -13.95 11.29 -11.28
CA VAL A 270 -12.58 10.85 -11.02
C VAL A 270 -11.80 11.94 -10.28
N GLN A 271 -11.85 13.18 -10.80
CA GLN A 271 -11.12 14.29 -10.21
C GLN A 271 -11.66 14.71 -8.83
N GLN A 272 -12.94 14.46 -8.55
CA GLN A 272 -13.51 14.61 -7.20
C GLN A 272 -12.88 13.62 -6.21
N CYS A 273 -12.61 12.37 -6.62
CA CYS A 273 -11.90 11.41 -5.78
C CYS A 273 -10.44 11.84 -5.57
N VAL A 274 -9.73 12.28 -6.63
CA VAL A 274 -8.36 12.81 -6.52
C VAL A 274 -8.30 13.92 -5.47
N ARG A 275 -9.14 14.95 -5.61
CA ARG A 275 -9.20 16.05 -4.64
C ARG A 275 -9.61 15.59 -3.25
N GLY A 276 -10.56 14.66 -3.12
CA GLY A 276 -10.95 14.10 -1.82
C GLY A 276 -9.79 13.43 -1.10
N ILE A 277 -8.90 12.75 -1.83
CA ILE A 277 -7.66 12.19 -1.27
C ILE A 277 -6.70 13.30 -0.85
N LEU A 278 -6.41 14.25 -1.76
CA LEU A 278 -5.44 15.32 -1.50
C LEU A 278 -5.88 16.23 -0.35
N ASP A 279 -7.16 16.60 -0.29
CA ASP A 279 -7.73 17.40 0.79
C ASP A 279 -7.60 16.67 2.13
N ALA A 280 -7.90 15.36 2.16
CA ALA A 280 -7.74 14.56 3.38
C ALA A 280 -6.29 14.55 3.88
N VAL A 281 -5.32 14.35 2.97
CA VAL A 281 -3.89 14.34 3.30
C VAL A 281 -3.39 15.72 3.76
N CYS A 282 -3.73 16.78 3.03
CA CYS A 282 -3.31 18.15 3.35
C CYS A 282 -3.87 18.64 4.70
N ASN A 283 -5.04 18.14 5.11
CA ASN A 283 -5.67 18.51 6.38
C ASN A 283 -4.92 18.03 7.64
N VAL A 284 -3.85 17.23 7.49
CA VAL A 284 -3.05 16.70 8.61
C VAL A 284 -1.57 17.07 8.53
N LEU A 285 -1.21 18.02 7.66
CA LEU A 285 0.15 18.57 7.55
C LEU A 285 0.39 19.79 8.46
N PRO A 286 1.66 20.10 8.79
CA PRO A 286 2.86 19.29 8.57
C PRO A 286 3.00 18.18 9.63
N VAL A 287 3.54 17.02 9.25
CA VAL A 287 3.74 15.90 10.17
C VAL A 287 5.14 15.95 10.78
N THR A 288 5.22 15.83 12.11
CA THR A 288 6.44 16.11 12.89
C THR A 288 7.06 14.88 13.58
N VAL A 289 6.40 13.72 13.57
CA VAL A 289 6.82 12.48 14.30
C VAL A 289 6.24 11.22 13.65
N LEU A 290 6.64 10.03 14.14
CA LEU A 290 6.05 8.71 13.82
C LEU A 290 4.51 8.80 13.89
N SER A 291 3.90 8.90 12.71
CA SER A 291 2.50 9.26 12.51
C SER A 291 1.88 8.26 11.54
N PRO A 292 0.53 8.10 11.56
CA PRO A 292 -0.20 7.35 10.52
C PRO A 292 0.12 7.82 9.09
N TRP A 293 0.76 8.97 8.92
CA TRP A 293 1.25 9.48 7.66
C TRP A 293 2.13 8.52 6.86
N ILE A 294 2.86 7.61 7.53
CA ILE A 294 3.58 6.51 6.86
C ILE A 294 2.67 5.63 5.99
N LEU A 295 1.36 5.62 6.26
CA LEU A 295 0.36 4.85 5.54
C LEU A 295 -0.20 5.59 4.33
N LEU A 296 0.21 6.84 4.06
CA LEU A 296 -0.38 7.68 3.00
C LEU A 296 0.31 7.55 1.64
N THR A 297 1.44 6.85 1.54
CA THR A 297 2.10 6.61 0.23
C THR A 297 1.11 6.03 -0.78
N THR A 298 0.32 5.03 -0.36
CA THR A 298 -0.68 4.38 -1.22
C THR A 298 -1.73 5.35 -1.73
N PRO A 299 -2.53 6.03 -0.89
CA PRO A 299 -3.57 6.93 -1.38
C PRO A 299 -3.00 8.09 -2.19
N ILE A 300 -1.85 8.67 -1.81
CA ILE A 300 -1.21 9.75 -2.58
C ILE A 300 -0.78 9.25 -3.96
N PHE A 301 -0.18 8.07 -4.05
CA PHE A 301 0.16 7.45 -5.33
C PHE A 301 -1.10 7.19 -6.17
N THR A 302 -2.14 6.60 -5.59
CA THR A 302 -3.42 6.33 -6.25
C THR A 302 -4.07 7.60 -6.80
N ALA A 303 -4.07 8.70 -6.03
CA ALA A 303 -4.50 10.02 -6.51
C ALA A 303 -3.61 10.51 -7.65
N GLY A 304 -2.28 10.38 -7.51
CA GLY A 304 -1.28 10.77 -8.49
C GLY A 304 -1.47 10.12 -9.86
N CYS A 305 -1.88 8.86 -9.90
CA CYS A 305 -2.13 8.14 -11.15
C CYS A 305 -3.17 8.85 -12.02
N GLU A 306 -4.13 9.53 -11.40
CA GLU A 306 -5.26 10.15 -12.09
C GLU A 306 -5.22 11.69 -12.00
N ALA A 307 -4.25 12.25 -11.30
CA ALA A 307 -4.11 13.69 -11.10
C ALA A 307 -3.81 14.42 -12.41
N ILE A 308 -4.40 15.61 -12.56
CA ILE A 308 -4.18 16.49 -13.71
C ILE A 308 -3.71 17.88 -13.24
N ALA A 309 -2.96 18.57 -14.10
CA ALA A 309 -2.53 19.94 -13.88
C ALA A 309 -1.94 20.17 -12.46
N GLN A 310 -2.52 21.11 -11.70
CA GLN A 310 -2.04 21.50 -10.37
C GLN A 310 -2.00 20.34 -9.36
N ASP A 311 -2.90 19.37 -9.49
CA ASP A 311 -2.99 18.24 -8.55
C ASP A 311 -1.75 17.33 -8.66
N ARG A 312 -1.09 17.27 -9.82
CA ARG A 312 0.19 16.53 -9.98
C ARG A 312 1.31 17.14 -9.15
N GLU A 313 1.37 18.48 -9.09
CA GLU A 313 2.38 19.19 -8.30
C GLU A 313 2.12 19.04 -6.80
N ILE A 314 0.85 19.00 -6.38
CA ILE A 314 0.49 18.67 -4.99
C ILE A 314 0.98 17.25 -4.64
N VAL A 315 0.71 16.26 -5.50
CA VAL A 315 1.17 14.88 -5.30
C VAL A 315 2.69 14.78 -5.18
N LYS A 316 3.44 15.43 -6.08
CA LYS A 316 4.91 15.48 -6.03
C LYS A 316 5.42 16.04 -4.71
N ASN A 317 4.85 17.16 -4.26
CA ASN A 317 5.24 17.78 -3.00
C ASN A 317 4.97 16.86 -1.81
N LEU A 318 3.79 16.25 -1.76
CA LEU A 318 3.42 15.30 -0.70
C LEU A 318 4.35 14.08 -0.64
N LEU A 319 4.66 13.47 -1.79
CA LEU A 319 5.59 12.33 -1.85
C LEU A 319 7.02 12.75 -1.49
N THR A 320 7.44 13.94 -1.90
CA THR A 320 8.75 14.49 -1.53
C THR A 320 8.85 14.68 -0.03
N GLU A 321 7.84 15.29 0.60
CA GLU A 321 7.78 15.43 2.06
C GLU A 321 7.77 14.06 2.75
N LEU A 322 7.01 13.07 2.22
CA LEU A 322 7.01 11.71 2.76
C LEU A 322 8.41 11.11 2.76
N TYR A 323 9.11 11.27 1.64
CA TYR A 323 10.48 10.79 1.54
C TYR A 323 11.45 11.53 2.47
N THR A 324 11.29 12.85 2.65
CA THR A 324 12.20 13.62 3.53
C THR A 324 12.14 13.14 4.97
N VAL A 325 10.95 12.75 5.44
CA VAL A 325 10.72 12.26 6.81
C VAL A 325 11.02 10.77 6.94
N LEU A 326 10.52 9.94 6.03
CA LEU A 326 10.54 8.48 6.20
C LEU A 326 11.80 7.81 5.65
N ARG A 327 12.45 8.42 4.65
CA ARG A 327 13.59 7.86 3.91
C ARG A 327 13.33 6.46 3.32
N ILE A 328 12.07 6.13 3.04
CA ILE A 328 11.66 4.88 2.40
C ILE A 328 11.83 5.03 0.88
N ARG A 329 12.64 4.16 0.27
CA ARG A 329 12.92 4.22 -1.18
C ARG A 329 11.69 3.92 -2.04
N ASN A 330 10.74 3.14 -1.52
CA ASN A 330 9.44 2.93 -2.19
C ASN A 330 8.73 4.25 -2.50
N VAL A 331 8.81 5.26 -1.63
CA VAL A 331 8.20 6.57 -1.86
C VAL A 331 8.85 7.30 -3.04
N LEU A 332 10.18 7.29 -3.11
CA LEU A 332 10.90 7.82 -4.28
C LEU A 332 10.50 7.07 -5.55
N ARG A 333 10.43 5.74 -5.48
CA ARG A 333 10.04 4.92 -6.61
C ARG A 333 8.61 5.22 -7.07
N ALA A 334 7.69 5.48 -6.14
CA ALA A 334 6.32 5.89 -6.43
C ALA A 334 6.31 7.17 -7.27
N MET A 335 7.14 8.16 -6.90
CA MET A 335 7.31 9.40 -7.66
C MET A 335 7.87 9.14 -9.07
N GLU A 336 8.92 8.33 -9.21
CA GLU A 336 9.49 7.96 -10.52
C GLU A 336 8.49 7.23 -11.43
N VAL A 337 7.62 6.39 -10.85
CA VAL A 337 6.55 5.70 -11.58
C VAL A 337 5.51 6.72 -12.07
N LEU A 338 5.09 7.65 -11.21
CA LEU A 338 4.13 8.69 -11.58
C LEU A 338 4.67 9.63 -12.66
N GLU A 339 5.93 10.07 -12.56
CA GLU A 339 6.52 10.97 -13.55
C GLU A 339 6.60 10.33 -14.94
N ARG A 340 6.97 9.04 -15.01
CA ARG A 340 6.92 8.28 -16.26
C ARG A 340 5.48 8.14 -16.77
N HIS A 341 4.54 7.82 -15.88
CA HIS A 341 3.13 7.70 -16.25
C HIS A 341 2.56 9.02 -16.80
N TRP A 342 2.90 10.15 -16.19
CA TRP A 342 2.46 11.48 -16.63
C TRP A 342 3.07 11.96 -17.95
N GLN A 343 4.22 11.42 -18.33
CA GLN A 343 4.87 11.65 -19.62
C GLN A 343 4.40 10.68 -20.71
N GLY A 344 3.86 9.52 -20.31
CA GLY A 344 3.31 8.51 -21.21
C GLY A 344 1.98 8.92 -21.83
N PRO A 345 1.53 8.22 -22.89
CA PRO A 345 0.19 8.40 -23.43
C PRO A 345 -0.87 8.04 -22.37
N GLU A 346 -2.02 8.72 -22.36
CA GLU A 346 -3.07 8.58 -21.34
C GLU A 346 -3.56 7.12 -21.14
N ASP A 347 -3.43 6.27 -22.16
CA ASP A 347 -3.84 4.86 -22.13
C ASP A 347 -2.76 3.89 -21.60
N SER A 348 -1.55 4.36 -21.30
CA SER A 348 -0.42 3.52 -20.83
C SER A 348 -0.43 3.35 -19.32
N TYR A 349 -1.15 2.33 -18.83
CA TYR A 349 -1.27 2.01 -17.39
C TYR A 349 -0.26 0.96 -16.89
N THR A 350 0.64 0.45 -17.75
CA THR A 350 1.48 -0.74 -17.47
C THR A 350 2.41 -0.59 -16.27
N ASP A 351 3.01 0.58 -16.07
CA ASP A 351 3.96 0.79 -14.97
C ASP A 351 3.28 1.00 -13.62
N VAL A 352 2.01 1.44 -13.63
CA VAL A 352 1.23 1.77 -12.44
C VAL A 352 0.53 0.53 -11.89
N VAL A 353 0.03 -0.35 -12.76
CA VAL A 353 -0.75 -1.53 -12.34
C VAL A 353 0.03 -2.54 -11.51
N ASP A 354 1.35 -2.65 -11.71
CA ASP A 354 2.18 -3.69 -11.08
C ASP A 354 2.86 -3.22 -9.79
N PHE A 355 2.87 -1.90 -9.57
CA PHE A 355 3.54 -1.26 -8.45
C PHE A 355 2.64 -1.28 -7.20
N LEU A 356 3.20 -1.74 -6.08
CA LEU A 356 2.58 -1.59 -4.77
C LEU A 356 3.23 -0.40 -4.07
N PRO A 357 2.56 0.78 -4.06
CA PRO A 357 2.98 1.87 -3.18
C PRO A 357 2.78 1.40 -1.73
N PHE A 358 3.74 1.64 -0.84
CA PHE A 358 3.57 1.36 0.58
C PHE A 358 4.15 2.49 1.43
#